data_AF-A0AAU3DKX0-F1
#
_entry.id   AF-A0AAU3DKX0-F1
#
_cell.length_a   1.000
_cell.length_b   1.000
_cell.length_c   1.000
_cell.angle_alpha   90.00
_cell.angle_beta   90.00
_cell.angle_gamma   90.00
#
_symmetry.space_group_name_H-M   'P 1'
#
loop_
_entity.id
_entity.type
_entity.pdbx_description
1 polymer ?
#
loop_
_entity_poly.entity_id
_entity_poly.type
_entity_poly.pdbx_seq_one_letter_code
_entity_poly.pdbx_strand_id
1 'polypeptide(L)'
;MQYVDSWRAVAAATGAADRAAAEDGVRLAYRSAGLAEPEEFVWAGSPRAAVEAVAKLTDAGRSVRDEVRTRPWAEERRRVYDALGPAGWSALWSATGAQLWETTAGLADRIRAGVVADLAGEDTGAESKVRLVLLDAVLGQHDAAWLAAFDGRGDRLDGLAAVARNAGWWWPYERVVVLCERPDALHRDEAGRLDRGEGPALSYPDGFALYAWRGMPVPREFLDELASLTPARIRSEENAELRRVMLEYYGYDRYLTESAAEPVHRDETGILWRIALAGDEDVVMVEVVNSTPEPDGTHRTYWLRVPPATRTAKEGVAWTFGLQSDVYEPLQQT
;
A
#
# COMPACT_ATOMS: atom_id res chain seq x y z
N MET A 1 -9.23 -20.76 -8.53
CA MET A 1 -9.94 -19.47 -8.56
C MET A 1 -10.65 -19.21 -7.24
N GLN A 2 -11.59 -20.06 -6.80
CA GLN A 2 -12.33 -19.90 -5.53
C GLN A 2 -11.46 -19.64 -4.28
N TYR A 3 -10.31 -20.33 -4.15
CA TYR A 3 -9.37 -20.09 -3.03
C TYR A 3 -8.75 -18.70 -3.06
N VAL A 4 -8.40 -18.18 -4.23
CA VAL A 4 -7.73 -16.87 -4.36
C VAL A 4 -8.67 -15.73 -3.98
N ASP A 5 -9.93 -15.81 -4.40
CA ASP A 5 -10.93 -14.78 -4.09
C ASP A 5 -11.24 -14.75 -2.59
N SER A 6 -11.33 -15.93 -1.96
CA SER A 6 -11.49 -16.06 -0.50
C SER A 6 -10.30 -15.45 0.24
N TRP A 7 -9.07 -15.78 -0.12
CA TRP A 7 -7.88 -15.22 0.52
C TRP A 7 -7.66 -13.74 0.21
N ARG A 8 -8.13 -13.24 -0.94
CA ARG A 8 -8.16 -11.81 -1.24
C ARG A 8 -9.08 -11.07 -0.25
N ALA A 9 -10.26 -11.63 0.04
CA ALA A 9 -11.17 -11.06 1.02
C ALA A 9 -10.57 -11.09 2.44
N VAL A 10 -9.90 -12.19 2.81
CA VAL A 10 -9.18 -12.28 4.09
C VAL A 10 -8.08 -11.23 4.20
N ALA A 11 -7.25 -11.08 3.16
CA ALA A 11 -6.15 -10.11 3.14
C ALA A 11 -6.61 -8.65 3.29
N ALA A 12 -7.81 -8.34 2.80
CA ALA A 12 -8.42 -7.02 2.86
C ALA A 12 -9.46 -6.87 3.99
N ALA A 13 -9.60 -7.87 4.85
CA ALA A 13 -10.61 -7.86 5.90
C ALA A 13 -10.34 -6.73 6.90
N THR A 14 -11.41 -6.01 7.23
CA THR A 14 -11.46 -4.93 8.22
C THR A 14 -12.54 -5.22 9.26
N GLY A 15 -12.48 -4.53 10.40
CA GLY A 15 -13.42 -4.68 11.52
C GLY A 15 -12.87 -5.55 12.65
N ALA A 16 -13.70 -5.83 13.66
CA ALA A 16 -13.25 -6.54 14.86
C ALA A 16 -12.77 -7.97 14.55
N ALA A 17 -11.73 -8.40 15.24
CA ALA A 17 -11.28 -9.79 15.23
C ALA A 17 -12.33 -10.71 15.88
N ASP A 18 -12.45 -11.94 15.38
CA ASP A 18 -13.06 -13.02 16.15
C ASP A 18 -12.00 -13.60 17.08
N ARG A 19 -11.93 -13.04 18.29
CA ARG A 19 -10.88 -13.37 19.25
C ARG A 19 -10.88 -14.85 19.63
N ALA A 20 -12.06 -15.44 19.83
CA ALA A 20 -12.17 -16.84 20.22
C ALA A 20 -11.66 -17.76 19.10
N ALA A 21 -12.10 -17.53 17.85
CA ALA A 21 -11.65 -18.31 16.71
C ALA A 21 -10.14 -18.11 16.41
N ALA A 22 -9.61 -16.92 16.64
CA ALA A 22 -8.18 -16.65 16.51
C ALA A 22 -7.36 -17.41 17.57
N GLU A 23 -7.77 -17.39 18.84
CA GLU A 23 -7.09 -18.14 19.90
C GLU A 23 -7.11 -19.64 19.67
N ASP A 24 -8.23 -20.20 19.19
CA ASP A 24 -8.31 -21.62 18.82
C ASP A 24 -7.37 -21.97 17.65
N GLY A 25 -7.25 -21.06 16.68
CA GLY A 25 -6.26 -21.15 15.60
C GLY A 25 -4.82 -21.15 16.12
N VAL A 26 -4.51 -20.30 17.10
CA VAL A 26 -3.19 -20.27 17.75
C VAL A 26 -2.93 -21.59 18.49
N ARG A 27 -3.87 -22.06 19.31
CA ARG A 27 -3.73 -23.34 20.03
C ARG A 27 -3.49 -24.50 19.04
N LEU A 28 -4.22 -24.52 17.92
CA LEU A 28 -4.00 -25.49 16.86
C LEU A 28 -2.60 -25.38 16.26
N ALA A 29 -2.10 -24.18 15.97
CA ALA A 29 -0.76 -23.98 15.44
C ALA A 29 0.32 -24.51 16.41
N TYR A 30 0.18 -24.26 17.71
CA TYR A 30 1.11 -24.76 18.73
C TYR A 30 1.05 -26.29 18.86
N ARG A 31 -0.15 -26.88 18.93
CA ARG A 31 -0.31 -28.35 18.97
C ARG A 31 0.29 -29.02 17.73
N SER A 32 0.04 -28.46 16.54
CA SER A 32 0.61 -28.97 15.28
C SER A 32 2.13 -28.86 15.22
N ALA A 33 2.72 -27.90 15.93
CA ALA A 33 4.16 -27.76 16.10
C ALA A 33 4.75 -28.64 17.22
N GLY A 34 3.92 -29.41 17.95
CA GLY A 34 4.35 -30.23 19.07
C GLY A 34 4.72 -29.44 20.33
N LEU A 35 4.20 -28.22 20.46
CA LEU A 35 4.42 -27.34 21.60
C LEU A 35 3.25 -27.41 22.59
N ALA A 36 3.50 -27.05 23.85
CA ALA A 36 2.43 -26.76 24.81
C ALA A 36 1.65 -25.52 24.34
N GLU A 37 0.34 -25.50 24.56
CA GLU A 37 -0.47 -24.31 24.25
C GLU A 37 -0.06 -23.12 25.12
N PRO A 38 -0.18 -21.88 24.60
CA PRO A 38 0.12 -20.70 25.39
C PRO A 38 -0.83 -20.60 26.60
N GLU A 39 -0.28 -20.12 27.71
CA GLU A 39 -0.99 -19.93 28.98
C GLU A 39 -1.83 -18.65 28.98
N GLU A 40 -1.40 -17.63 28.23
CA GLU A 40 -2.03 -16.31 28.21
C GLU A 40 -2.12 -15.74 26.78
N PHE A 41 -3.23 -15.05 26.54
CA PHE A 41 -3.48 -14.29 25.31
C PHE A 41 -3.62 -12.80 25.64
N VAL A 42 -2.76 -11.98 25.03
CA VAL A 42 -2.78 -10.52 25.15
C VAL A 42 -3.28 -9.92 23.84
N TRP A 43 -4.32 -9.08 23.90
CA TRP A 43 -4.89 -8.44 22.73
C TRP A 43 -4.52 -6.95 22.66
N ALA A 44 -4.02 -6.52 21.51
CA ALA A 44 -3.67 -5.15 21.20
C ALA A 44 -4.57 -4.58 20.07
N GLY A 45 -4.81 -3.27 20.08
CA GLY A 45 -5.63 -2.62 19.05
C GLY A 45 -4.95 -2.53 17.67
N SER A 46 -3.62 -2.62 17.63
CA SER A 46 -2.83 -2.52 16.40
C SER A 46 -1.48 -3.23 16.52
N PRO A 47 -0.76 -3.43 15.40
CA PRO A 47 0.63 -3.87 15.42
C PRO A 47 1.55 -2.94 16.23
N ARG A 48 1.28 -1.62 16.26
CA ARG A 48 2.03 -0.67 17.10
C ARG A 48 1.88 -1.02 18.58
N ALA A 49 0.63 -1.10 19.06
CA ALA A 49 0.35 -1.43 20.45
C ALA A 49 0.83 -2.85 20.82
N ALA A 50 0.79 -3.80 19.87
CA ALA A 50 1.32 -5.14 20.09
C ALA A 50 2.84 -5.14 20.30
N VAL A 51 3.61 -4.36 19.53
CA VAL A 51 5.06 -4.20 19.75
C VAL A 51 5.35 -3.65 21.14
N GLU A 52 4.60 -2.63 21.58
CA GLU A 52 4.74 -2.10 22.94
C GLU A 52 4.40 -3.13 24.02
N ALA A 53 3.36 -3.96 23.80
CA ALA A 53 2.98 -5.03 24.71
C ALA A 53 4.07 -6.10 24.80
N VAL A 54 4.59 -6.55 23.65
CA VAL A 54 5.69 -7.53 23.58
C VAL A 54 6.93 -7.03 24.30
N ALA A 55 7.31 -5.75 24.10
CA ALA A 55 8.46 -5.15 24.76
C ALA A 55 8.35 -5.09 26.30
N LYS A 56 7.13 -5.22 26.85
CA LYS A 56 6.83 -5.22 28.29
C LYS A 56 6.70 -6.62 28.89
N LEU A 57 6.77 -7.68 28.07
CA LEU A 57 6.70 -9.06 28.56
C LEU A 57 7.95 -9.41 29.37
N THR A 58 7.76 -9.98 30.56
CA THR A 58 8.88 -10.36 31.46
C THR A 58 9.09 -11.86 31.59
N ASP A 59 8.09 -12.69 31.26
CA ASP A 59 8.12 -14.14 31.49
C ASP A 59 7.50 -14.93 30.32
N ALA A 60 7.41 -14.35 29.12
CA ALA A 60 6.76 -14.99 27.98
C ALA A 60 7.51 -16.22 27.44
N GLY A 61 8.76 -16.44 27.87
CA GLY A 61 9.68 -17.39 27.26
C GLY A 61 10.27 -16.86 25.95
N ARG A 62 10.96 -17.72 25.19
CA ARG A 62 11.50 -17.31 23.87
C ARG A 62 10.39 -17.27 22.81
N SER A 63 10.67 -16.58 21.71
CA SER A 63 9.85 -16.67 20.50
C SER A 63 9.85 -18.11 19.98
N VAL A 64 8.66 -18.59 19.58
CA VAL A 64 8.45 -19.90 18.94
C VAL A 64 7.96 -19.74 17.49
N ARG A 65 8.19 -18.56 16.89
CA ARG A 65 7.81 -18.26 15.50
C ARG A 65 8.38 -19.27 14.52
N ASP A 66 9.60 -19.75 14.75
CA ASP A 66 10.24 -20.72 13.87
C ASP A 66 9.45 -22.03 13.82
N GLU A 67 9.06 -22.55 14.98
CA GLU A 67 8.30 -23.79 15.14
C GLU A 67 6.85 -23.67 14.68
N VAL A 68 6.16 -22.58 15.00
CA VAL A 68 4.73 -22.42 14.70
C VAL A 68 4.46 -21.92 13.28
N ARG A 69 5.43 -21.23 12.66
CA ARG A 69 5.25 -20.60 11.34
C ARG A 69 6.31 -21.04 10.34
N THR A 70 7.59 -20.81 10.61
CA THR A 70 8.65 -20.95 9.59
C THR A 70 8.85 -22.40 9.13
N ARG A 71 9.01 -23.36 10.06
CA ARG A 71 9.21 -24.78 9.73
C ARG A 71 7.98 -25.40 9.06
N PRO A 72 6.74 -25.26 9.60
CA PRO A 72 5.54 -25.76 8.95
C PRO A 72 5.40 -25.28 7.51
N TRP A 73 5.70 -23.99 7.28
CA TRP A 73 5.70 -23.38 5.97
C TRP A 73 6.71 -24.01 5.01
N ALA A 74 7.96 -24.12 5.46
CA ALA A 74 9.04 -24.67 4.65
C ALA A 74 8.77 -26.14 4.28
N GLU A 75 8.20 -26.90 5.21
CA GLU A 75 7.82 -28.29 5.00
C GLU A 75 6.68 -28.43 4.01
N GLU A 76 5.61 -27.62 4.12
CA GLU A 76 4.51 -27.62 3.15
C GLU A 76 4.96 -27.20 1.76
N ARG A 77 5.80 -26.16 1.68
CA ARG A 77 6.40 -25.75 0.41
C ARG A 77 7.21 -26.89 -0.21
N ARG A 78 8.08 -27.55 0.57
CA ARG A 78 8.87 -28.68 0.09
C ARG A 78 7.98 -29.83 -0.38
N ARG A 79 6.99 -30.23 0.42
CA ARG A 79 6.04 -31.31 0.09
C ARG A 79 5.31 -31.04 -1.23
N VAL A 80 4.79 -29.83 -1.42
CA VAL A 80 4.08 -29.44 -2.65
C VAL A 80 5.06 -29.37 -3.83
N TYR A 81 6.24 -28.82 -3.63
CA TYR A 81 7.28 -28.74 -4.65
C TYR A 81 7.74 -30.13 -5.12
N ASP A 82 7.98 -31.06 -4.20
CA ASP A 82 8.40 -32.43 -4.51
C ASP A 82 7.30 -33.20 -5.27
N ALA A 83 6.03 -32.94 -4.96
CA ALA A 83 4.89 -33.58 -5.62
C ALA A 83 4.62 -33.04 -7.03
N LEU A 84 4.79 -31.73 -7.25
CA LEU A 84 4.45 -31.06 -8.52
C LEU A 84 5.65 -30.84 -9.45
N GLY A 85 6.86 -30.94 -8.91
CA GLY A 85 8.08 -30.50 -9.56
C GLY A 85 8.14 -28.98 -9.79
N PRO A 86 9.25 -28.49 -10.38
CA PRO A 86 9.48 -27.05 -10.56
C PRO A 86 8.41 -26.35 -11.41
N ALA A 87 8.00 -26.98 -12.51
CA ALA A 87 7.02 -26.41 -13.43
C ALA A 87 5.62 -26.35 -12.80
N GLY A 88 5.19 -27.42 -12.12
CA GLY A 88 3.91 -27.45 -11.44
C GLY A 88 3.85 -26.48 -10.25
N TRP A 89 4.95 -26.33 -9.50
CA TRP A 89 5.07 -25.29 -8.47
C TRP A 89 4.90 -23.88 -9.06
N SER A 90 5.61 -23.56 -10.15
CA SER A 90 5.52 -22.25 -10.80
C SER A 90 4.10 -21.95 -11.29
N ALA A 91 3.44 -22.94 -11.90
CA ALA A 91 2.05 -22.81 -12.34
C ALA A 91 1.09 -22.61 -11.16
N LEU A 92 1.25 -23.38 -10.08
CA LEU A 92 0.45 -23.23 -8.86
C LEU A 92 0.63 -21.84 -8.24
N TRP A 93 1.88 -21.40 -8.05
CA TRP A 93 2.18 -20.10 -7.46
C TRP A 93 1.60 -18.94 -8.29
N SER A 94 1.79 -18.99 -9.62
CA SER A 94 1.23 -18.00 -10.56
C SER A 94 -0.30 -17.94 -10.51
N ALA A 95 -0.95 -19.11 -10.36
CA ALA A 95 -2.40 -19.22 -10.28
C ALA A 95 -2.98 -18.88 -8.90
N THR A 96 -2.13 -18.72 -7.87
CA THR A 96 -2.55 -18.49 -6.49
C THR A 96 -1.82 -17.32 -5.85
N GLY A 97 -0.77 -17.58 -5.07
CA GLY A 97 -0.14 -16.59 -4.20
C GLY A 97 0.49 -15.41 -4.94
N ALA A 98 0.99 -15.60 -6.16
CA ALA A 98 1.55 -14.51 -6.95
C ALA A 98 0.54 -13.38 -7.18
N GLN A 99 -0.76 -13.70 -7.29
CA GLN A 99 -1.82 -12.71 -7.53
C GLN A 99 -2.10 -11.82 -6.32
N LEU A 100 -1.69 -12.24 -5.13
CA LEU A 100 -1.91 -11.52 -3.87
C LEU A 100 -0.60 -10.96 -3.29
N TRP A 101 0.55 -11.41 -3.80
CA TRP A 101 1.87 -11.14 -3.23
C TRP A 101 2.16 -9.65 -3.10
N GLU A 102 2.12 -8.90 -4.20
CA GLU A 102 2.45 -7.46 -4.19
C GLU A 102 1.57 -6.67 -3.21
N THR A 103 0.26 -6.97 -3.19
CA THR A 103 -0.68 -6.25 -2.33
C THR A 103 -0.56 -6.61 -0.85
N THR A 104 -0.15 -7.83 -0.51
CA THR A 104 0.01 -8.28 0.88
C THR A 104 1.38 -7.93 1.44
N ALA A 105 2.46 -8.18 0.67
CA ALA A 105 3.82 -7.84 1.04
C ALA A 105 4.01 -6.32 1.16
N GLY A 106 3.56 -5.55 0.17
CA GLY A 106 3.67 -4.09 0.20
C GLY A 106 2.91 -3.46 1.36
N LEU A 107 1.71 -3.97 1.68
CA LEU A 107 0.95 -3.50 2.85
C LEU A 107 1.66 -3.86 4.16
N ALA A 108 2.18 -5.08 4.28
CA ALA A 108 2.92 -5.48 5.46
C ALA A 108 4.16 -4.61 5.69
N ASP A 109 4.91 -4.30 4.64
CA ASP A 109 6.07 -3.42 4.73
C ASP A 109 5.69 -1.98 5.11
N ARG A 110 4.58 -1.46 4.58
CA ARG A 110 4.04 -0.14 5.00
C ARG A 110 3.66 -0.13 6.48
N ILE A 111 3.03 -1.19 6.98
CA ILE A 111 2.70 -1.33 8.41
C ILE A 111 3.97 -1.37 9.26
N ARG A 112 4.99 -2.17 8.90
CA ARG A 112 6.27 -2.19 9.62
C ARG A 112 6.91 -0.81 9.67
N ALA A 113 7.00 -0.14 8.53
CA ALA A 113 7.60 1.19 8.43
C ALA A 113 6.85 2.19 9.31
N GLY A 114 5.51 2.16 9.29
CA GLY A 114 4.69 3.02 10.15
C GLY A 114 4.89 2.75 11.64
N VAL A 115 4.91 1.47 12.06
CA VAL A 115 5.17 1.09 13.46
C VAL A 115 6.55 1.56 13.91
N VAL A 116 7.58 1.39 13.07
CA VAL A 116 8.94 1.86 13.38
C VAL A 116 8.98 3.38 13.51
N ALA A 117 8.45 4.11 12.54
CA ALA A 117 8.46 5.58 12.54
C ALA A 117 7.78 6.14 13.78
N ASP A 118 6.66 5.55 14.18
CA ASP A 118 5.84 6.05 15.27
C ASP A 118 6.34 5.66 16.68
N LEU A 119 7.00 4.50 16.83
CA LEU A 119 7.59 4.07 18.11
C LEU A 119 9.03 4.56 18.34
N ALA A 120 9.81 4.71 17.27
CA ALA A 120 11.23 5.06 17.39
C ALA A 120 11.53 6.52 17.01
N GLY A 121 10.70 7.16 16.18
CA GLY A 121 11.01 8.47 15.60
C GLY A 121 12.38 8.44 14.92
N GLU A 122 13.27 9.34 15.32
CA GLU A 122 14.65 9.44 14.82
C GLU A 122 15.69 8.68 15.70
N ASP A 123 15.26 8.01 16.77
CA ASP A 123 16.16 7.26 17.66
C ASP A 123 16.54 5.88 17.06
N THR A 124 17.75 5.81 16.51
CA THR A 124 18.30 4.60 15.88
C THR A 124 18.42 3.40 16.83
N GLY A 125 18.60 3.64 18.14
CA GLY A 125 18.65 2.60 19.16
C GLY A 125 17.27 2.02 19.46
N ALA A 126 16.25 2.88 19.55
CA ALA A 126 14.86 2.47 19.68
C ALA A 126 14.38 1.74 18.41
N GLU A 127 14.74 2.24 17.22
CA GLU A 127 14.41 1.62 15.93
C GLU A 127 14.89 0.18 15.87
N SER A 128 16.15 -0.06 16.26
CA SER A 128 16.74 -1.41 16.26
C SER A 128 15.95 -2.37 17.17
N LYS A 129 15.50 -1.92 18.35
CA LYS A 129 14.69 -2.73 19.27
C LYS A 129 13.30 -3.04 18.70
N VAL A 130 12.63 -2.05 18.12
CA VAL A 130 11.32 -2.22 17.48
C VAL A 130 11.42 -3.22 16.32
N ARG A 131 12.45 -3.09 15.48
CA ARG A 131 12.71 -4.02 14.38
C ARG A 131 12.92 -5.46 14.86
N LEU A 132 13.65 -5.66 15.97
CA LEU A 132 13.83 -7.00 16.54
C LEU A 132 12.50 -7.63 16.96
N VAL A 133 11.60 -6.87 17.61
CA VAL A 133 10.26 -7.36 17.96
C VAL A 133 9.44 -7.69 16.71
N LEU A 134 9.53 -6.87 15.66
CA LEU A 134 8.82 -7.11 14.39
C LEU A 134 9.30 -8.37 13.64
N LEU A 135 10.53 -8.85 13.89
CA LEU A 135 11.02 -10.12 13.30
C LEU A 135 10.27 -11.34 13.84
N ASP A 136 9.76 -11.25 15.07
CA ASP A 136 8.97 -12.30 15.72
C ASP A 136 7.48 -12.28 15.31
N ALA A 137 7.05 -11.31 14.50
CA ALA A 137 5.68 -11.25 14.03
C ALA A 137 5.35 -12.37 13.01
N VAL A 138 4.19 -12.99 13.20
CA VAL A 138 3.43 -13.72 12.18
C VAL A 138 2.37 -12.77 11.63
N LEU A 139 2.25 -12.68 10.30
CA LEU A 139 1.57 -11.55 9.66
C LEU A 139 0.06 -11.75 9.48
N GLY A 140 -0.48 -12.85 10.02
CA GLY A 140 -1.90 -13.17 10.01
C GLY A 140 -2.50 -13.02 8.62
N GLN A 141 -3.49 -12.15 8.48
CA GLN A 141 -4.17 -11.90 7.19
C GLN A 141 -3.22 -11.44 6.06
N HIS A 142 -2.05 -10.88 6.38
CA HIS A 142 -1.05 -10.48 5.36
C HIS A 142 -0.09 -11.62 4.96
N ASP A 143 -0.22 -12.83 5.54
CA ASP A 143 0.37 -14.06 4.98
C ASP A 143 -0.57 -14.72 3.93
N ALA A 144 -1.71 -14.11 3.58
CA ALA A 144 -2.77 -14.68 2.72
C ALA A 144 -2.32 -15.15 1.34
N ALA A 145 -1.40 -14.45 0.65
CA ALA A 145 -0.85 -14.90 -0.63
C ALA A 145 -0.29 -16.32 -0.54
N TRP A 146 0.33 -16.55 0.58
CA TRP A 146 1.16 -17.68 0.88
C TRP A 146 0.25 -18.82 1.36
N LEU A 147 -0.76 -18.51 2.20
CA LEU A 147 -1.82 -19.43 2.60
C LEU A 147 -2.71 -19.88 1.42
N ALA A 148 -2.98 -18.98 0.45
CA ALA A 148 -3.74 -19.32 -0.75
C ALA A 148 -3.07 -20.40 -1.62
N ALA A 149 -1.74 -20.47 -1.61
CA ALA A 149 -1.00 -21.49 -2.35
C ALA A 149 -1.13 -22.89 -1.73
N PHE A 150 -1.35 -22.96 -0.41
CA PHE A 150 -1.44 -24.22 0.35
C PHE A 150 -2.86 -24.64 0.75
N ASP A 151 -3.83 -23.73 0.65
CA ASP A 151 -5.21 -23.99 1.04
C ASP A 151 -5.79 -25.21 0.30
N GLY A 152 -6.47 -26.08 1.06
CA GLY A 152 -7.04 -27.34 0.57
C GLY A 152 -6.01 -28.39 0.11
N ARG A 153 -4.72 -28.22 0.39
CA ARG A 153 -3.66 -29.16 -0.03
C ARG A 153 -2.98 -29.87 1.13
N GLY A 154 -3.25 -29.47 2.36
CA GLY A 154 -2.71 -30.03 3.61
C GLY A 154 -3.34 -29.31 4.80
N ASP A 155 -3.18 -29.88 5.99
CA ASP A 155 -3.76 -29.42 7.26
C ASP A 155 -2.72 -28.71 8.17
N ARG A 156 -1.43 -28.85 7.85
CA ARG A 156 -0.32 -28.34 8.69
C ARG A 156 -0.39 -26.83 8.93
N LEU A 157 -1.00 -26.06 8.02
CA LEU A 157 -1.15 -24.60 8.16
C LEU A 157 -2.55 -24.17 8.64
N ASP A 158 -3.42 -25.10 9.02
CA ASP A 158 -4.82 -24.79 9.39
C ASP A 158 -4.90 -23.83 10.59
N GLY A 159 -4.00 -23.98 11.57
CA GLY A 159 -3.91 -23.05 12.70
C GLY A 159 -3.55 -21.62 12.25
N LEU A 160 -2.50 -21.48 11.43
CA LEU A 160 -2.11 -20.19 10.84
C LEU A 160 -3.22 -19.59 9.98
N ALA A 161 -3.90 -20.43 9.20
CA ALA A 161 -5.01 -20.03 8.35
C ALA A 161 -6.23 -19.58 9.15
N ALA A 162 -6.52 -20.24 10.29
CA ALA A 162 -7.58 -19.84 11.20
C ALA A 162 -7.27 -18.48 11.84
N VAL A 163 -6.03 -18.22 12.28
CA VAL A 163 -5.65 -16.90 12.82
C VAL A 163 -5.78 -15.83 11.73
N ALA A 164 -5.25 -16.07 10.53
CA ALA A 164 -5.35 -15.11 9.42
C ALA A 164 -6.81 -14.76 9.05
N ARG A 165 -7.72 -15.73 9.16
CA ARG A 165 -9.16 -15.52 8.92
C ARG A 165 -9.89 -14.79 10.05
N ASN A 166 -9.28 -14.61 11.21
CA ASN A 166 -9.98 -14.07 12.38
C ASN A 166 -9.27 -12.89 13.08
N ALA A 167 -7.98 -12.63 12.80
CA ALA A 167 -7.21 -11.58 13.47
C ALA A 167 -6.14 -10.95 12.56
N GLY A 168 -5.48 -9.91 13.08
CA GLY A 168 -4.33 -9.27 12.47
C GLY A 168 -3.02 -10.03 12.73
N TRP A 169 -1.95 -9.29 12.98
CA TRP A 169 -0.64 -9.84 13.30
C TRP A 169 -0.60 -10.42 14.70
N TRP A 170 0.34 -11.31 14.93
CA TRP A 170 0.51 -11.92 16.24
C TRP A 170 1.97 -12.36 16.48
N TRP A 171 2.33 -12.43 17.76
CA TRP A 171 3.67 -12.74 18.23
C TRP A 171 3.63 -13.99 19.12
N PRO A 172 4.15 -15.13 18.64
CA PRO A 172 4.14 -16.37 19.37
C PRO A 172 5.37 -16.51 20.29
N TYR A 173 5.15 -16.51 21.61
CA TYR A 173 6.15 -16.93 22.61
C TYR A 173 5.73 -18.24 23.29
N GLU A 174 6.64 -18.89 24.01
CA GLU A 174 6.38 -20.19 24.66
C GLU A 174 5.14 -20.17 25.57
N ARG A 175 4.94 -19.10 26.32
CA ARG A 175 3.86 -18.99 27.32
C ARG A 175 2.80 -17.97 27.00
N VAL A 176 3.14 -16.91 26.27
CA VAL A 176 2.24 -15.78 26.01
C VAL A 176 2.15 -15.56 24.50
N VAL A 177 0.94 -15.28 24.02
CA VAL A 177 0.74 -14.84 22.64
C VAL A 177 0.14 -13.45 22.64
N VAL A 178 0.79 -12.53 21.93
CA VAL A 178 0.23 -11.20 21.68
C VAL A 178 -0.43 -11.20 20.30
N LEU A 179 -1.73 -10.95 20.23
CA LEU A 179 -2.46 -10.75 18.98
C LEU A 179 -2.86 -9.29 18.83
N CYS A 180 -2.95 -8.80 17.60
CA CYS A 180 -3.60 -7.54 17.33
C CYS A 180 -4.93 -7.71 16.60
N GLU A 181 -5.83 -6.75 16.84
CA GLU A 181 -7.02 -6.54 16.02
C GLU A 181 -6.66 -6.33 14.54
N ARG A 182 -7.67 -6.43 13.68
CA ARG A 182 -7.54 -6.03 12.27
C ARG A 182 -7.63 -4.51 12.13
N PRO A 183 -7.24 -3.97 10.96
CA PRO A 183 -7.60 -2.60 10.63
C PRO A 183 -9.12 -2.40 10.68
N ASP A 184 -9.59 -1.24 11.10
CA ASP A 184 -11.01 -0.88 11.00
C ASP A 184 -11.37 -0.23 9.65
N ALA A 185 -10.38 0.33 8.95
CA ALA A 185 -10.50 0.79 7.57
C ALA A 185 -9.24 0.51 6.75
N LEU A 186 -9.43 0.20 5.47
CA LEU A 186 -8.39 0.01 4.47
C LEU A 186 -8.87 0.58 3.14
N HIS A 187 -8.17 1.60 2.63
CA HIS A 187 -8.44 2.30 1.39
C HIS A 187 -7.27 2.16 0.43
N ARG A 188 -7.59 1.89 -0.83
CA ARG A 188 -6.60 1.61 -1.87
C ARG A 188 -7.00 2.19 -3.21
N ASP A 189 -6.00 2.51 -4.02
CA ASP A 189 -6.18 2.84 -5.44
C ASP A 189 -6.43 1.57 -6.28
N GLU A 190 -6.69 1.75 -7.57
CA GLU A 190 -6.93 0.65 -8.52
C GLU A 190 -5.71 -0.28 -8.66
N ALA A 191 -4.50 0.22 -8.36
CA ALA A 191 -3.27 -0.57 -8.35
C ALA A 191 -3.06 -1.33 -7.03
N GLY A 192 -3.98 -1.19 -6.06
CA GLY A 192 -3.93 -1.87 -4.76
C GLY A 192 -2.98 -1.23 -3.74
N ARG A 193 -2.48 -0.02 -4.01
CA ARG A 193 -1.63 0.74 -3.08
C ARG A 193 -2.49 1.54 -2.10
N LEU A 194 -1.99 1.80 -0.89
CA LEU A 194 -2.69 2.64 0.08
C LEU A 194 -2.95 4.03 -0.51
N ASP A 195 -4.21 4.48 -0.48
CA ASP A 195 -4.60 5.76 -1.04
C ASP A 195 -5.88 6.28 -0.39
N ARG A 196 -5.85 7.51 0.14
CA ARG A 196 -7.03 8.26 0.58
C ARG A 196 -6.70 9.74 0.76
N GLY A 197 -7.45 10.62 0.09
CA GLY A 197 -7.27 12.08 0.21
C GLY A 197 -7.96 12.73 1.41
N GLU A 198 -9.01 12.10 1.97
CA GLU A 198 -9.85 12.69 3.02
C GLU A 198 -9.62 12.06 4.41
N GLY A 199 -8.49 11.39 4.63
CA GLY A 199 -8.18 10.76 5.91
C GLY A 199 -7.17 9.62 5.81
N PRO A 200 -7.06 8.77 6.84
CA PRO A 200 -6.12 7.66 6.83
C PRO A 200 -6.50 6.62 5.78
N ALA A 201 -5.50 6.15 5.04
CA ALA A 201 -5.64 5.05 4.09
C ALA A 201 -5.70 3.69 4.81
N LEU A 202 -5.15 3.61 6.02
CA LEU A 202 -5.26 2.47 6.93
C LEU A 202 -5.45 2.99 8.35
N SER A 203 -6.41 2.47 9.10
CA SER A 203 -6.58 2.80 10.52
C SER A 203 -6.84 1.55 11.35
N TYR A 204 -6.49 1.63 12.63
CA TYR A 204 -6.71 0.61 13.63
C TYR A 204 -7.55 1.15 14.80
N PRO A 205 -8.26 0.29 15.53
CA PRO A 205 -9.15 0.68 16.63
C PRO A 205 -8.52 1.51 17.77
N ASP A 206 -7.20 1.45 17.94
CA ASP A 206 -6.47 2.22 18.97
C ASP A 206 -5.94 3.57 18.46
N GLY A 207 -6.28 3.96 17.23
CA GLY A 207 -5.87 5.22 16.62
C GLY A 207 -4.55 5.16 15.86
N PHE A 208 -3.84 4.02 15.84
CA PHE A 208 -2.71 3.87 14.92
C PHE A 208 -3.20 3.92 13.47
N ALA A 209 -2.62 4.80 12.66
CA ALA A 209 -3.09 5.06 11.31
C ALA A 209 -1.94 5.38 10.35
N LEU A 210 -2.13 5.02 9.08
CA LEU A 210 -1.22 5.34 7.98
C LEU A 210 -1.95 6.21 6.95
N TYR A 211 -1.29 7.28 6.54
CA TYR A 211 -1.77 8.22 5.54
C TYR A 211 -0.96 8.04 4.27
N ALA A 212 -1.64 8.01 3.12
CA ALA A 212 -0.99 7.81 1.84
C ALA A 212 -1.79 8.43 0.70
N TRP A 213 -1.06 8.99 -0.27
CA TRP A 213 -1.58 9.46 -1.55
C TRP A 213 -0.97 8.64 -2.67
N ARG A 214 -1.78 7.85 -3.39
CA ARG A 214 -1.38 6.95 -4.49
C ARG A 214 -0.20 6.04 -4.13
N GLY A 215 -0.16 5.56 -2.89
CA GLY A 215 0.89 4.71 -2.35
C GLY A 215 2.09 5.44 -1.75
N MET A 216 2.19 6.76 -1.90
CA MET A 216 3.24 7.59 -1.28
C MET A 216 2.82 7.96 0.15
N PRO A 217 3.60 7.63 1.19
CA PRO A 217 3.28 7.98 2.57
C PRO A 217 3.34 9.50 2.76
N VAL A 218 2.27 10.08 3.28
CA VAL A 218 2.20 11.51 3.58
C VAL A 218 1.97 11.74 5.06
N PRO A 219 2.43 12.85 5.63
CA PRO A 219 2.03 13.25 6.98
C PRO A 219 0.52 13.48 7.07
N ARG A 220 -0.03 13.40 8.28
CA ARG A 220 -1.47 13.67 8.49
C ARG A 220 -1.79 15.13 8.16
N GLU A 221 -0.99 16.03 8.72
CA GLU A 221 -1.07 17.48 8.56
C GLU A 221 -1.00 17.90 7.09
N PHE A 222 -0.29 17.14 6.26
CA PHE A 222 -0.22 17.38 4.82
C PHE A 222 -1.59 17.25 4.16
N LEU A 223 -2.41 16.25 4.53
CA LEU A 223 -3.77 16.11 4.01
C LEU A 223 -4.70 17.23 4.49
N ASP A 224 -4.56 17.65 5.75
CA ASP A 224 -5.36 18.74 6.31
C ASP A 224 -5.06 20.08 5.58
N GLU A 225 -3.81 20.29 5.14
CA GLU A 225 -3.41 21.45 4.35
C GLU A 225 -4.00 21.48 2.94
N LEU A 226 -4.27 20.31 2.32
CA LEU A 226 -4.69 20.21 0.91
C LEU A 226 -5.90 21.08 0.58
N ALA A 227 -6.91 21.11 1.45
CA ALA A 227 -8.14 21.88 1.25
C ALA A 227 -7.92 23.41 1.24
N SER A 228 -6.80 23.89 1.77
CA SER A 228 -6.45 25.31 1.91
C SER A 228 -5.25 25.73 1.06
N LEU A 229 -4.82 24.87 0.13
CA LEU A 229 -3.67 25.13 -0.72
C LEU A 229 -3.79 26.45 -1.48
N THR A 230 -2.65 27.10 -1.68
CA THR A 230 -2.51 28.26 -2.54
C THR A 230 -1.34 28.03 -3.50
N PRO A 231 -1.31 28.69 -4.68
CA PRO A 231 -0.19 28.54 -5.61
C PRO A 231 1.16 28.89 -4.98
N ALA A 232 1.19 29.89 -4.07
CA ALA A 232 2.39 30.27 -3.34
C ALA A 232 2.88 29.17 -2.41
N ARG A 233 1.98 28.53 -1.63
CA ARG A 233 2.33 27.42 -0.74
C ARG A 233 2.88 26.24 -1.54
N ILE A 234 2.23 25.87 -2.65
CA ILE A 234 2.66 24.81 -3.56
C ILE A 234 4.08 25.10 -4.09
N ARG A 235 4.33 26.33 -4.54
CA ARG A 235 5.64 26.75 -5.07
C ARG A 235 6.75 26.72 -4.00
N SER A 236 6.41 27.02 -2.76
CA SER A 236 7.35 27.03 -1.63
C SER A 236 7.63 25.66 -1.02
N GLU A 237 6.87 24.62 -1.37
CA GLU A 237 7.12 23.27 -0.88
C GLU A 237 8.47 22.78 -1.41
N GLU A 238 9.37 22.35 -0.53
CA GLU A 238 10.72 21.93 -0.90
C GLU A 238 10.73 20.48 -1.39
N ASN A 239 9.91 19.63 -0.78
CA ASN A 239 9.83 18.22 -1.15
C ASN A 239 9.09 18.07 -2.48
N ALA A 240 9.82 17.68 -3.53
CA ALA A 240 9.28 17.53 -4.88
C ALA A 240 8.10 16.55 -4.97
N GLU A 241 8.14 15.45 -4.21
CA GLU A 241 7.06 14.46 -4.20
C GLU A 241 5.79 15.02 -3.54
N LEU A 242 5.92 15.74 -2.42
CA LEU A 242 4.79 16.41 -1.77
C LEU A 242 4.23 17.52 -2.67
N ARG A 243 5.08 18.34 -3.28
CA ARG A 243 4.67 19.40 -4.21
C ARG A 243 3.91 18.83 -5.40
N ARG A 244 4.34 17.69 -5.94
CA ARG A 244 3.63 17.00 -7.03
C ARG A 244 2.24 16.54 -6.61
N VAL A 245 2.09 16.00 -5.39
CA VAL A 245 0.78 15.66 -4.84
C VAL A 245 -0.09 16.91 -4.65
N MET A 246 0.48 17.99 -4.13
CA MET A 246 -0.26 19.25 -4.00
C MET A 246 -0.76 19.77 -5.35
N LEU A 247 0.07 19.76 -6.40
CA LEU A 247 -0.32 20.15 -7.76
C LEU A 247 -1.44 19.27 -8.32
N GLU A 248 -1.35 17.97 -8.09
CA GLU A 248 -2.35 17.00 -8.54
C GLU A 248 -3.69 17.18 -7.82
N TYR A 249 -3.67 17.39 -6.49
CA TYR A 249 -4.86 17.70 -5.71
C TYR A 249 -5.47 19.05 -6.12
N TYR A 250 -4.62 20.08 -6.29
CA TYR A 250 -5.07 21.44 -6.58
C TYR A 250 -5.68 21.59 -7.98
N GLY A 251 -5.24 20.75 -8.92
CA GLY A 251 -5.56 20.87 -10.34
C GLY A 251 -4.55 21.75 -11.05
N TYR A 252 -3.99 21.24 -12.15
CA TYR A 252 -3.02 21.97 -12.97
C TYR A 252 -3.66 23.20 -13.66
N ASP A 253 -4.93 23.11 -14.04
CA ASP A 253 -5.73 24.18 -14.65
C ASP A 253 -5.86 25.37 -13.70
N ARG A 254 -6.27 25.11 -12.45
CA ARG A 254 -6.42 26.12 -11.41
C ARG A 254 -5.06 26.69 -11.03
N TYR A 255 -4.05 25.84 -10.89
CA TYR A 255 -2.70 26.30 -10.58
C TYR A 255 -2.16 27.22 -11.68
N LEU A 256 -2.28 26.86 -12.96
CA LEU A 256 -1.81 27.69 -14.08
C LEU A 256 -2.50 29.06 -14.11
N THR A 257 -3.81 29.07 -13.91
CA THR A 257 -4.63 30.30 -13.90
C THR A 257 -4.24 31.23 -12.74
N GLU A 258 -4.02 30.68 -11.54
CA GLU A 258 -3.80 31.46 -10.33
C GLU A 258 -2.31 31.73 -10.01
N SER A 259 -1.38 31.00 -10.64
CA SER A 259 0.07 31.11 -10.37
C SER A 259 0.81 32.19 -11.18
N ALA A 260 0.08 32.95 -12.01
CA ALA A 260 0.63 33.87 -13.02
C ALA A 260 1.63 33.19 -13.96
N ALA A 261 1.38 31.92 -14.30
CA ALA A 261 2.19 31.20 -15.29
C ALA A 261 2.06 31.90 -16.67
N GLU A 262 3.16 32.00 -17.39
CA GLU A 262 3.17 32.57 -18.74
C GLU A 262 3.16 31.45 -19.80
N PRO A 263 2.35 31.59 -20.87
CA PRO A 263 2.40 30.64 -21.98
C PRO A 263 3.73 30.76 -22.71
N VAL A 264 4.38 29.62 -22.97
CA VAL A 264 5.68 29.55 -23.67
C VAL A 264 5.53 29.46 -25.17
N HIS A 265 4.42 28.86 -25.65
CA HIS A 265 4.13 28.75 -27.08
C HIS A 265 2.63 28.65 -27.31
N ARG A 266 2.14 29.16 -28.45
CA ARG A 266 0.76 28.99 -28.89
C ARG A 266 0.73 28.77 -30.40
N ASP A 267 -0.01 27.75 -30.83
CA ASP A 267 -0.28 27.47 -32.24
C ASP A 267 -1.71 26.93 -32.42
N GLU A 268 -2.04 26.45 -33.61
CA GLU A 268 -3.35 25.88 -33.96
C GLU A 268 -3.69 24.58 -33.21
N THR A 269 -2.71 23.92 -32.59
CA THR A 269 -2.90 22.69 -31.83
C THR A 269 -3.14 22.92 -30.34
N GLY A 270 -2.77 24.11 -29.81
CA GLY A 270 -3.00 24.44 -28.41
C GLY A 270 -2.05 25.50 -27.83
N ILE A 271 -1.99 25.54 -26.49
CA ILE A 271 -1.10 26.44 -25.73
C ILE A 271 -0.15 25.58 -24.89
N LEU A 272 1.15 25.84 -25.00
CA LEU A 272 2.17 25.23 -24.15
C LEU A 272 2.43 26.15 -22.95
N TRP A 273 2.28 25.60 -21.77
CA TRP A 273 2.53 26.26 -20.49
C TRP A 273 3.78 25.69 -19.83
N ARG A 274 4.56 26.54 -19.15
CA ARG A 274 5.71 26.12 -18.34
C ARG A 274 5.67 26.80 -17.00
N ILE A 275 5.73 26.00 -15.96
CA ILE A 275 5.89 26.44 -14.58
C ILE A 275 7.31 26.08 -14.18
N ALA A 276 8.15 27.09 -13.97
CA ALA A 276 9.47 26.88 -13.38
C ALA A 276 9.31 26.46 -11.92
N LEU A 277 9.90 25.32 -11.55
CA LEU A 277 9.96 24.83 -10.18
C LEU A 277 11.41 24.92 -9.69
N ALA A 278 11.64 25.69 -8.62
CA ALA A 278 12.98 25.85 -8.08
C ALA A 278 13.48 24.51 -7.51
N GLY A 279 14.66 24.07 -7.95
CA GLY A 279 15.27 22.82 -7.48
C GLY A 279 14.62 21.54 -8.00
N ASP A 280 13.80 21.62 -9.05
CA ASP A 280 13.12 20.48 -9.66
C ASP A 280 12.94 20.66 -11.18
N GLU A 281 12.46 19.62 -11.86
CA GLU A 281 12.10 19.67 -13.26
C GLU A 281 10.88 20.58 -13.48
N ASP A 282 10.95 21.44 -14.50
CA ASP A 282 9.85 22.32 -14.88
C ASP A 282 8.55 21.54 -15.11
N VAL A 283 7.44 22.14 -14.68
CA VAL A 283 6.13 21.63 -15.03
C VAL A 283 5.68 22.18 -16.39
N VAL A 284 5.82 21.38 -17.45
CA VAL A 284 5.29 21.65 -18.80
C VAL A 284 3.94 20.96 -19.05
N MET A 285 2.96 21.71 -19.53
CA MET A 285 1.61 21.24 -19.84
C MET A 285 1.17 21.77 -21.20
N VAL A 286 0.40 20.99 -21.97
CA VAL A 286 -0.29 21.48 -23.16
C VAL A 286 -1.78 21.61 -22.88
N GLU A 287 -2.33 22.80 -23.11
CA GLU A 287 -3.76 23.09 -23.09
C GLU A 287 -4.33 22.87 -24.49
N VAL A 288 -5.30 21.97 -24.59
CA VAL A 288 -6.01 21.63 -25.82
C VAL A 288 -7.51 21.72 -25.60
N VAL A 289 -8.23 22.20 -26.61
CA VAL A 289 -9.70 22.18 -26.60
C VAL A 289 -10.15 20.96 -27.37
N ASN A 290 -10.99 20.13 -26.76
CA ASN A 290 -11.61 19.01 -27.45
C ASN A 290 -12.46 19.54 -28.60
N SER A 291 -12.20 19.05 -29.79
CA SER A 291 -12.92 19.39 -31.00
C SER A 291 -14.27 18.67 -31.09
N THR A 292 -14.45 17.57 -30.36
CA THR A 292 -15.76 16.93 -30.22
C THR A 292 -16.55 17.61 -29.10
N PRO A 293 -17.74 18.19 -29.40
CA PRO A 293 -18.61 18.74 -28.37
C PRO A 293 -19.13 17.64 -27.45
N GLU A 294 -19.24 17.96 -26.17
CA GLU A 294 -20.00 17.19 -25.19
C GLU A 294 -21.49 17.11 -25.61
N PRO A 295 -22.29 16.19 -25.04
CA PRO A 295 -23.71 16.04 -25.39
C PRO A 295 -24.55 17.32 -25.26
N ASP A 296 -24.09 18.30 -24.50
CA ASP A 296 -24.71 19.62 -24.31
C ASP A 296 -24.20 20.71 -25.28
N GLY A 297 -23.31 20.36 -26.21
CA GLY A 297 -22.71 21.25 -27.19
C GLY A 297 -21.48 22.02 -26.72
N THR A 298 -21.08 21.88 -25.44
CA THR A 298 -19.87 22.54 -24.91
C THR A 298 -18.61 21.80 -25.33
N HIS A 299 -17.46 22.48 -25.33
CA HIS A 299 -16.15 21.84 -25.58
C HIS A 299 -15.36 21.82 -24.28
N ARG A 300 -14.75 20.68 -23.95
CA ARG A 300 -13.88 20.56 -22.78
C ARG A 300 -12.47 21.00 -23.12
N THR A 301 -11.88 21.79 -22.23
CA THR A 301 -10.45 22.08 -22.27
C THR A 301 -9.73 21.05 -21.42
N TYR A 302 -8.65 20.49 -21.95
CA TYR A 302 -7.80 19.52 -21.28
C TYR A 302 -6.39 20.10 -21.13
N TRP A 303 -5.77 19.84 -19.98
CA TRP A 303 -4.37 20.15 -19.71
C TRP A 303 -3.61 18.85 -19.57
N LEU A 304 -2.74 18.55 -20.53
CA LEU A 304 -2.01 17.30 -20.59
C LEU A 304 -0.56 17.51 -20.22
N ARG A 305 -0.04 16.66 -19.33
CA ARG A 305 1.37 16.65 -18.94
C ARG A 305 2.23 16.19 -20.11
N VAL A 306 3.27 16.94 -20.43
CA VAL A 306 4.24 16.62 -21.50
C VAL A 306 5.67 16.68 -20.98
N PRO A 307 6.66 16.09 -21.68
CA PRO A 307 8.06 16.15 -21.27
C PRO A 307 8.55 17.58 -21.04
N PRO A 308 9.47 17.80 -20.09
CA PRO A 308 10.01 19.13 -19.77
C PRO A 308 10.74 19.79 -20.95
N ALA A 309 11.28 18.97 -21.86
CA ALA A 309 12.06 19.40 -23.01
C ALA A 309 11.18 19.90 -24.17
N THR A 310 9.86 19.71 -24.10
CA THR A 310 8.90 20.14 -25.13
C THR A 310 8.95 21.65 -25.33
N ARG A 311 8.99 22.08 -26.59
CA ARG A 311 9.20 23.48 -27.01
C ARG A 311 7.98 24.11 -27.67
N THR A 312 7.13 23.32 -28.32
CA THR A 312 5.92 23.81 -29.01
C THR A 312 4.67 23.08 -28.55
N ALA A 313 3.50 23.69 -28.75
CA ALA A 313 2.23 23.04 -28.42
C ALA A 313 2.04 21.81 -29.31
N LYS A 314 2.33 21.91 -30.61
CA LYS A 314 2.29 20.76 -31.54
C LYS A 314 3.12 19.56 -31.09
N GLU A 315 4.34 19.80 -30.60
CA GLU A 315 5.20 18.74 -30.07
C GLU A 315 4.58 18.07 -28.84
N GLY A 316 4.00 18.87 -27.93
CA GLY A 316 3.29 18.37 -26.76
C GLY A 316 2.10 17.50 -27.14
N VAL A 317 1.23 17.98 -28.04
CA VAL A 317 0.06 17.21 -28.50
C VAL A 317 0.49 15.93 -29.21
N ALA A 318 1.45 16.00 -30.14
CA ALA A 318 1.95 14.82 -30.85
C ALA A 318 2.47 13.74 -29.87
N TRP A 319 3.19 14.16 -28.83
CA TRP A 319 3.70 13.26 -27.80
C TRP A 319 2.57 12.53 -27.05
N THR A 320 1.44 13.18 -26.78
CA THR A 320 0.29 12.54 -26.11
C THR A 320 -0.35 11.42 -26.95
N PHE A 321 -0.10 11.40 -28.26
CA PHE A 321 -0.50 10.32 -29.17
C PHE A 321 0.64 9.34 -29.49
N GLY A 322 1.81 9.48 -28.86
CA GLY A 322 2.98 8.65 -29.14
C GLY A 322 3.64 8.93 -30.50
N LEU A 323 3.43 10.12 -31.06
CA LEU A 323 3.92 10.53 -32.37
C LEU A 323 5.02 11.59 -32.27
N GLN A 324 5.82 11.73 -33.33
CA GLN A 324 6.72 12.86 -33.52
C GLN A 324 5.97 14.03 -34.18
N SER A 325 6.37 15.27 -33.89
CA SER A 325 5.65 16.48 -34.33
C SER A 325 5.64 16.70 -35.85
N ASP A 326 6.64 16.17 -36.55
CA ASP A 326 6.77 16.20 -38.01
C ASP A 326 5.83 15.21 -38.71
N VAL A 327 5.43 14.14 -38.03
CA VAL A 327 4.45 13.15 -38.51
C VAL A 327 3.01 13.51 -38.11
N TYR A 328 2.84 14.37 -37.10
CA TYR A 328 1.52 14.79 -36.62
C TYR A 328 0.86 15.81 -37.56
N GLU A 329 -0.04 15.32 -38.43
CA GLU A 329 -0.92 16.13 -39.28
C GLU A 329 -2.40 15.76 -39.00
N PRO A 330 -3.07 16.43 -38.05
CA PRO A 330 -4.45 16.11 -37.72
C PRO A 330 -5.38 16.52 -38.88
N LEU A 331 -5.93 15.53 -39.60
CA LEU A 331 -6.92 15.75 -40.68
C LEU A 331 -8.30 16.15 -40.16
N GLN A 332 -8.62 15.77 -38.91
CA GLN A 332 -9.72 16.26 -38.09
C GLN A 332 -9.36 15.92 -36.65
N GLN A 333 -9.39 16.90 -35.75
CA GLN A 333 -9.20 16.67 -34.33
C GLN A 333 -10.42 15.88 -33.81
N THR A 334 -10.21 14.75 -33.13
CA THR A 334 -11.25 13.94 -32.48
C THR A 334 -11.48 14.34 -31.04
#